data_AF-A0A564FZK4-F1
#
_entry.id   AF-A0A564FZK4-F1
#
_cell.length_a   1.000
_cell.length_b   1.000
_cell.length_c   1.000
_cell.angle_alpha   90.00
_cell.angle_beta   90.00
_cell.angle_gamma   90.00
#
_symmetry.space_group_name_H-M   'P 1'
#
loop_
_entity.id
_entity.type
_entity.pdbx_description
1 polymer ?
#
loop_
_entity_poly.entity_id
_entity_poly.type
_entity_poly.pdbx_seq_one_letter_code
_entity_poly.pdbx_strand_id
1 'polypeptide(L)'
;MREPKFESVREMMLAMMSTTLTQIVATNARADELVQAAHESADPSLAAAMQDHGRRYRIEVLELQGRLATLSGDYTRRFHAEI
;
A
#
# COMPACT_ATOMS: atom_id res chain seq x y z
N MET A 1 -1.89 32.16 16.38
CA MET A 1 -0.91 31.81 15.34
C MET A 1 -0.68 30.32 15.43
N ARG A 2 -1.15 29.52 14.46
CA ARG A 2 -0.81 28.10 14.39
C ARG A 2 0.66 27.99 13.98
N GLU A 3 1.41 27.16 14.69
CA GLU A 3 2.84 27.00 14.46
C GLU A 3 3.08 26.33 13.09
N PRO A 4 3.84 26.95 12.17
CA PRO A 4 4.05 26.46 10.80
C PRO A 4 4.69 25.05 10.72
N LYS A 5 5.25 24.57 11.83
CA LYS A 5 5.79 23.21 11.97
C LYS A 5 4.71 22.12 12.06
N PHE A 6 3.53 22.43 12.60
CA PHE A 6 2.45 21.42 12.74
C PHE A 6 1.72 21.20 11.41
N GLU A 7 1.48 22.28 10.64
CA GLU A 7 0.86 22.22 9.31
C GLU A 7 1.73 21.38 8.35
N SER A 8 3.04 21.63 8.33
CA SER A 8 3.99 20.88 7.49
C SER A 8 4.10 19.39 7.88
N VAL A 9 4.03 19.05 9.17
CA VAL A 9 4.01 17.64 9.61
C VAL A 9 2.70 16.96 9.24
N ARG A 10 1.56 17.66 9.34
CA ARG A 10 0.25 17.15 8.93
C ARG A 10 0.23 16.82 7.44
N GLU A 11 0.66 17.75 6.59
CA GLU A 11 0.76 17.57 5.14
C GLU A 11 1.69 16.41 4.77
N MET A 12 2.85 16.31 5.42
CA MET A 12 3.79 15.20 5.21
C MET A 12 3.15 13.85 5.54
N MET A 13 2.44 13.73 6.66
CA MET A 13 1.76 12.47 7.03
C MET A 13 0.65 12.12 6.03
N LEU A 14 -0.12 13.10 5.56
CA LEU A 14 -1.13 12.90 4.51
C LEU A 14 -0.49 12.44 3.19
N ALA A 15 0.63 13.04 2.78
CA ALA A 15 1.36 12.66 1.58
C ALA A 15 1.92 11.23 1.68
N MET A 16 2.44 10.84 2.85
CA MET A 16 2.88 9.47 3.11
C MET A 16 1.73 8.47 3.01
N MET A 17 0.58 8.76 3.63
CA MET A 17 -0.61 7.90 3.52
C MET A 17 -1.09 7.76 2.07
N SER A 18 -1.12 8.87 1.32
CA SER A 18 -1.50 8.86 -0.10
C SER A 18 -0.52 8.03 -0.96
N THR A 19 0.78 8.15 -0.70
CA THR A 19 1.81 7.36 -1.37
C THR A 19 1.66 5.88 -1.05
N THR A 20 1.47 5.51 0.23
CA THR A 20 1.25 4.12 0.63
C THR A 20 -0.02 3.54 0.00
N LEU A 21 -1.10 4.31 -0.07
CA LEU A 21 -2.32 3.89 -0.76
C LEU A 21 -2.07 3.62 -2.25
N THR A 22 -1.32 4.50 -2.92
CA THR A 22 -0.96 4.33 -4.33
C THR A 22 -0.13 3.07 -4.54
N GLN A 23 0.82 2.79 -3.64
CA GLN A 23 1.63 1.58 -3.67
C GLN A 23 0.76 0.32 -3.47
N ILE A 24 -0.18 0.33 -2.52
CA ILE A 24 -1.12 -0.77 -2.30
C ILE A 24 -1.87 -1.10 -3.60
N VAL A 25 -2.45 -0.09 -4.25
CA VAL A 25 -3.22 -0.27 -5.49
C VAL A 25 -2.34 -0.84 -6.60
N ALA A 26 -1.17 -0.25 -6.82
CA ALA A 26 -0.25 -0.68 -7.87
C ALA A 26 0.28 -2.10 -7.64
N THR A 27 0.67 -2.45 -6.42
CA THR A 27 1.17 -3.79 -6.08
C THR A 27 0.07 -4.83 -6.18
N ASN A 28 -1.17 -4.49 -5.78
CA ASN A 28 -2.30 -5.40 -5.92
C ASN A 28 -2.65 -5.66 -7.40
N ALA A 29 -2.63 -4.62 -8.25
CA ALA A 29 -2.84 -4.76 -9.68
C ALA A 29 -1.80 -5.69 -10.33
N ARG A 30 -0.51 -5.52 -9.98
CA ARG A 30 0.57 -6.42 -10.44
C ARG A 30 0.37 -7.87 -9.99
N ALA A 31 -0.14 -8.08 -8.78
CA ALA A 31 -0.46 -9.42 -8.29
C ALA A 31 -1.55 -10.07 -9.14
N ASP A 32 -2.60 -9.32 -9.47
CA ASP A 32 -3.71 -9.80 -10.29
C ASP A 32 -3.29 -10.05 -11.74
N GLU A 33 -2.47 -9.17 -12.33
CA GLU A 33 -1.87 -9.36 -13.65
C GLU A 33 -1.06 -10.67 -13.74
N LEU A 34 -0.26 -10.99 -12.71
CA LEU A 34 0.52 -12.22 -12.68
C LEU A 34 -0.36 -13.47 -12.52
N VAL A 35 -1.42 -13.39 -11.72
CA VAL A 35 -2.37 -14.50 -11.57
C VAL A 35 -3.10 -14.76 -12.88
N GLN A 36 -3.50 -13.70 -13.59
CA GLN A 36 -4.13 -13.82 -14.90
C GLN A 36 -3.16 -14.40 -15.94
N ALA A 37 -1.94 -13.87 -16.03
CA ALA A 37 -0.92 -14.38 -16.95
C ALA A 37 -0.56 -15.85 -16.67
N ALA A 38 -0.53 -16.26 -15.40
CA ALA A 38 -0.32 -17.65 -15.02
C ALA A 38 -1.44 -18.57 -15.51
N HIS A 39 -2.69 -18.10 -15.51
CA HIS A 39 -3.84 -18.86 -16.00
C HIS A 39 -3.81 -19.04 -17.52
N GLU A 40 -3.28 -18.05 -18.24
CA GLU A 40 -3.16 -18.06 -19.70
C GLU A 40 -1.90 -18.80 -20.21
N SER A 41 -0.92 -19.03 -19.33
CA SER A 41 0.33 -19.70 -19.69
C SER A 41 0.15 -21.19 -19.96
N ALA A 42 0.63 -21.64 -21.12
CA ALA A 42 0.70 -23.07 -21.47
C ALA A 42 1.88 -23.80 -20.80
N ASP A 43 2.88 -23.07 -20.29
CA ASP A 43 4.02 -23.63 -19.57
C ASP A 43 3.69 -23.72 -18.06
N PRO A 44 3.58 -24.94 -17.49
CA PRO A 44 3.26 -25.11 -16.07
C PRO A 44 4.33 -24.55 -15.12
N SER A 45 5.60 -24.58 -15.51
CA SER A 45 6.70 -24.09 -14.69
C SER A 45 6.69 -22.56 -14.60
N LEU A 46 6.44 -21.90 -15.73
CA LEU A 46 6.28 -20.45 -15.79
C LEU A 46 5.02 -20.00 -15.05
N ALA A 47 3.90 -20.71 -15.22
CA ALA A 47 2.65 -20.44 -14.51
C ALA A 47 2.84 -20.53 -12.99
N ALA A 48 3.54 -21.56 -12.50
CA ALA A 48 3.84 -21.71 -11.08
C ALA A 48 4.70 -20.55 -10.54
N ALA A 49 5.71 -20.11 -11.29
CA ALA A 49 6.55 -18.98 -10.91
C ALA A 49 5.76 -17.67 -10.85
N MET A 50 4.89 -17.41 -11.83
CA MET A 50 4.00 -16.24 -11.83
C MET A 50 3.04 -16.25 -10.64
N GLN A 51 2.44 -17.40 -10.31
CA GLN A 51 1.58 -17.53 -9.12
C GLN A 51 2.35 -17.27 -7.83
N ASP A 52 3.59 -17.74 -7.72
CA ASP A 52 4.42 -17.49 -6.55
C ASP A 52 4.73 -15.99 -6.40
N HIS A 53 5.10 -15.31 -7.49
CA HIS A 53 5.29 -13.86 -7.47
C HIS A 53 4.01 -13.10 -7.14
N GLY A 54 2.86 -13.48 -7.70
CA GLY A 54 1.56 -12.90 -7.37
C GLY A 54 1.23 -13.06 -5.88
N ARG A 55 1.52 -14.23 -5.29
CA ARG A 55 1.37 -14.46 -3.84
C ARG A 55 2.27 -13.52 -3.02
N ARG A 56 3.53 -13.34 -3.42
CA ARG A 56 4.46 -12.42 -2.72
C ARG A 56 3.96 -10.98 -2.75
N TYR A 57 3.46 -10.50 -3.89
CA TYR A 57 2.86 -9.15 -3.96
C TYR A 57 1.62 -9.01 -3.09
N ARG A 58 0.79 -10.05 -2.95
CA ARG A 58 -0.35 -10.00 -2.00
C ARG A 58 0.10 -9.91 -0.55
N ILE A 59 1.19 -10.57 -0.17
CA ILE A 59 1.78 -10.42 1.17
C ILE A 59 2.27 -8.98 1.37
N GLU A 60 2.98 -8.41 0.39
CA GLU A 60 3.44 -7.01 0.44
C GLU A 60 2.27 -6.02 0.57
N VAL A 61 1.15 -6.25 -0.13
CA VAL A 61 -0.07 -5.46 0.02
C VAL A 61 -0.58 -5.48 1.46
N LEU A 62 -0.62 -6.64 2.11
CA LEU A 62 -1.06 -6.76 3.50
C LEU A 62 -0.12 -5.99 4.45
N GLU A 63 1.19 -6.03 4.21
CA GLU A 63 2.16 -5.25 4.99
C GLU A 63 1.94 -3.74 4.82
N LEU A 64 1.75 -3.27 3.58
CA LEU A 64 1.48 -1.88 3.27
C LEU A 64 0.16 -1.40 3.90
N GLN A 65 -0.88 -2.24 3.88
CA GLN A 65 -2.16 -1.96 4.55
C GLN A 65 -1.97 -1.79 6.07
N GLY A 66 -1.18 -2.66 6.71
CA GLY A 66 -0.84 -2.53 8.13
C GLY A 66 -0.08 -1.24 8.44
N ARG A 67 0.87 -0.85 7.59
CA ARG A 67 1.59 0.43 7.70
C ARG A 67 0.66 1.63 7.55
N LEU A 68 -0.24 1.60 6.56
CA LEU A 68 -1.24 2.66 6.35
C LEU A 68 -2.18 2.79 7.55
N ALA A 69 -2.67 1.67 8.10
CA ALA A 69 -3.51 1.68 9.29
C ALA A 69 -2.79 2.31 10.50
N THR A 70 -1.50 2.00 10.67
CA THR A 70 -0.67 2.60 11.73
C THR A 70 -0.51 4.11 11.52
N LEU A 71 -0.16 4.54 10.30
CA LEU A 71 -0.02 5.97 9.96
C LEU A 71 -1.33 6.74 10.17
N SER A 72 -2.47 6.15 9.77
CA SER A 72 -3.80 6.73 9.97
C SER A 72 -4.17 6.86 11.45
N GLY A 73 -3.84 5.84 12.25
CA GLY A 73 -4.00 5.88 13.70
C GLY A 73 -3.14 6.97 14.36
N ASP A 74 -1.88 7.09 13.95
CA ASP A 74 -0.96 8.14 14.43
C ASP A 74 -1.44 9.54 14.04
N TYR A 75 -1.88 9.71 12.80
CA TYR A 75 -2.45 10.97 12.31
C TYR A 75 -3.65 11.38 13.16
N THR A 76 -4.60 10.46 13.35
CA THR A 76 -5.80 10.72 14.16
C THR A 76 -5.40 11.10 15.58
N ARG A 77 -4.55 10.31 16.26
CA ARG A 77 -4.12 10.62 17.64
C ARG A 77 -3.48 12.00 17.79
N ARG A 78 -2.72 12.46 16.77
CA ARG A 78 -2.01 13.74 16.81
C ARG A 78 -2.89 14.94 16.48
N PHE A 79 -3.86 14.79 15.60
CA PHE A 79 -4.59 15.92 15.00
C PHE A 79 -6.10 15.91 15.25
N HIS A 80 -6.64 14.91 15.95
CA HIS A 80 -8.09 14.78 16.21
C HIS A 80 -8.68 15.94 17.04
N ALA A 81 -7.88 16.60 17.87
CA ALA A 81 -8.32 17.74 18.69
C ALA A 81 -8.37 19.10 17.95
N GLU A 82 -8.01 19.13 16.65
CA GLU A 82 -7.95 20.37 15.84
C GLU A 82 -9.11 20.50 14.83
N ILE A 83 -10.08 19.59 14.88
CA ILE A 83 -11.33 19.55 14.11
C ILE A 83 -12.47 19.97 15.04
#